data_AF-A0AAV5AVI0-F1
#
_entry.id   AF-A0AAV5AVI0-F1
#
_cell.length_a   1.000
_cell.length_b   1.000
_cell.length_c   1.000
_cell.angle_alpha   90.00
_cell.angle_beta   90.00
_cell.angle_gamma   90.00
#
_symmetry.space_group_name_H-M   'P 1'
#
loop_
_entity.id
_entity.type
_entity.pdbx_description
1 polymer ?
#
loop_
_entity_poly.entity_id
_entity_poly.type
_entity_poly.pdbx_seq_one_letter_code
_entity_poly.pdbx_strand_id
1 'polypeptide(L)'
;MNLLNIRKYIFMGLFSFFFACEKAEDIYVYGTDDFNKKEKSLNINLKQAFEICKLHINNTEKHLKLSIIYGDYYIFYWGEVYNPKIGYNLSGIWVNGENGEIKTVKTEKYINIGVFYIHSNPPLPIITDKESLSKK
;
A
#
# COMPACT_ATOMS: atom_id res chain seq x y z
N MET A 1 -42.87 -27.46 -21.01
CA MET A 1 -41.93 -26.51 -20.39
C MET A 1 -40.60 -27.22 -20.24
N ASN A 2 -39.62 -26.91 -21.09
CA ASN A 2 -38.45 -27.77 -21.31
C ASN A 2 -37.39 -27.62 -20.20
N LEU A 3 -36.97 -28.76 -19.63
CA LEU A 3 -35.92 -28.89 -18.60
C LEU A 3 -34.59 -28.19 -18.95
N LEU A 4 -34.34 -27.92 -20.24
CA LEU A 4 -33.14 -27.24 -20.72
C LEU A 4 -33.05 -25.76 -20.32
N ASN A 5 -34.19 -25.10 -20.09
CA ASN A 5 -34.22 -23.66 -19.77
C ASN A 5 -33.96 -23.39 -18.29
N ILE A 6 -34.32 -24.30 -17.38
CA ILE A 6 -34.12 -24.14 -15.93
C ILE A 6 -32.63 -24.11 -15.57
N ARG A 7 -31.80 -24.88 -16.28
CA ARG A 7 -30.35 -24.97 -16.04
C ARG A 7 -29.58 -23.70 -16.40
N LYS A 8 -30.09 -22.85 -17.31
CA LYS A 8 -29.48 -21.56 -17.66
C LYS A 8 -29.69 -20.50 -16.58
N TYR A 9 -30.85 -20.50 -15.92
CA TYR A 9 -31.15 -19.50 -14.88
C TYR A 9 -30.42 -19.77 -13.55
N ILE A 10 -30.05 -21.02 -13.27
CA ILE A 10 -29.25 -21.37 -12.08
C ILE A 10 -27.82 -20.83 -12.19
N PHE A 11 -27.23 -20.80 -13.39
CA PHE A 11 -25.88 -20.22 -13.61
C PHE A 11 -25.87 -18.68 -13.62
N MET A 12 -26.99 -18.04 -13.91
CA MET A 12 -27.09 -16.58 -13.95
C MET A 12 -27.35 -15.95 -12.57
N GLY A 13 -27.76 -16.75 -11.58
CA GLY A 13 -28.06 -16.29 -10.21
C GLY A 13 -26.91 -16.41 -9.19
N LEU A 14 -25.80 -17.06 -9.55
CA LEU A 14 -24.67 -17.32 -8.64
C LEU A 14 -23.55 -16.25 -8.71
N PHE A 15 -23.65 -15.27 -9.62
CA PHE A 15 -22.60 -14.26 -9.82
C PHE A 15 -22.86 -12.92 -9.10
N SER A 16 -24.04 -12.73 -8.50
CA SER A 16 -24.48 -11.44 -7.95
C SER A 16 -24.33 -11.31 -6.42
N PHE A 17 -23.57 -12.20 -5.76
CA PHE A 17 -23.36 -12.19 -4.31
C PHE A 17 -21.93 -11.92 -3.85
N PHE A 18 -21.06 -11.34 -4.69
CA PHE A 18 -19.91 -10.60 -4.17
C PHE A 18 -20.40 -9.23 -3.70
N PHE A 19 -21.13 -9.25 -2.59
CA PHE A 19 -21.36 -8.06 -1.79
C PHE A 19 -20.00 -7.47 -1.46
N ALA A 20 -19.66 -6.38 -2.17
CA ALA A 20 -18.51 -5.54 -1.91
C ALA A 20 -18.73 -4.83 -0.57
N CYS A 21 -18.52 -5.57 0.51
CA CYS A 21 -18.09 -4.96 1.75
C CYS A 21 -16.66 -4.50 1.47
N GLU A 22 -16.48 -3.22 1.11
CA GLU A 22 -15.18 -2.58 0.96
C GLU A 22 -14.54 -2.58 2.36
N LYS A 23 -13.88 -3.70 2.70
CA LYS A 23 -13.24 -3.88 4.00
C LYS A 23 -12.11 -2.85 4.04
N ALA A 24 -12.10 -2.03 5.09
CA ALA A 24 -10.97 -1.13 5.32
C ALA A 24 -9.70 -1.98 5.35
N GLU A 25 -8.75 -1.68 4.46
CA GLU A 25 -7.48 -2.42 4.45
C GLU A 25 -6.65 -2.04 5.68
N ASP A 26 -5.88 -3.00 6.16
CA ASP A 26 -4.97 -2.83 7.28
C ASP A 26 -3.81 -1.90 6.89
N ILE A 27 -3.30 -1.14 7.86
CA ILE A 27 -2.21 -0.18 7.66
C ILE A 27 -1.04 -0.58 8.53
N TYR A 28 0.14 -0.62 7.93
CA TYR A 28 1.37 -0.91 8.62
C TYR A 28 2.34 0.25 8.42
N VAL A 29 2.69 0.93 9.51
CA VAL A 29 3.52 2.14 9.47
C VAL A 29 4.98 1.76 9.43
N TYR A 30 5.73 2.35 8.51
CA TYR A 30 7.16 2.09 8.40
C TYR A 30 7.88 2.31 9.75
N GLY A 31 8.81 1.42 10.08
CA GLY A 31 9.59 1.48 11.33
C GLY A 31 8.93 0.78 12.52
N THR A 32 7.71 0.25 12.35
CA THR A 32 7.02 -0.55 13.38
C THR A 32 7.31 -2.04 13.23
N ASP A 33 7.15 -2.80 14.32
CA ASP A 33 7.23 -4.27 14.27
C ASP A 33 6.17 -4.88 13.36
N ASP A 34 4.98 -4.27 13.30
CA ASP A 34 3.89 -4.75 12.45
C ASP A 34 4.19 -4.53 10.97
N PHE A 35 4.86 -3.43 10.61
CA PHE A 35 5.42 -3.27 9.27
C PHE A 35 6.46 -4.33 8.96
N ASN A 36 7.40 -4.59 9.86
CA ASN A 36 8.44 -5.61 9.63
C ASN A 36 7.86 -7.02 9.46
N LYS A 37 6.80 -7.35 10.22
CA LYS A 37 6.06 -8.62 10.06
C LYS A 37 5.33 -8.66 8.72
N LYS A 38 4.66 -7.58 8.35
CA LYS A 38 3.93 -7.49 7.07
C LYS A 38 4.88 -7.59 5.89
N GLU A 39 5.98 -6.84 5.89
CA GLU A 39 7.01 -6.87 4.86
C GLU A 39 7.53 -8.29 4.62
N LYS A 40 7.80 -9.04 5.71
CA LYS A 40 8.24 -10.44 5.63
C LYS A 40 7.19 -11.41 5.09
N SER A 41 5.92 -11.03 5.12
CA SER A 41 4.83 -11.84 4.57
C SER A 41 4.59 -11.61 3.07
N LEU A 42 5.13 -10.53 2.51
CA LEU A 42 5.00 -10.17 1.09
C LEU A 42 6.09 -10.86 0.25
N ASN A 43 5.80 -11.14 -1.03
CA ASN A 43 6.75 -11.77 -1.95
C ASN A 43 7.90 -10.84 -2.36
N ILE A 44 7.62 -9.53 -2.47
CA ILE A 44 8.65 -8.52 -2.70
C ILE A 44 8.88 -7.71 -1.44
N ASN A 45 10.17 -7.50 -1.14
CA ASN A 45 10.58 -6.65 -0.02
C ASN A 45 10.57 -5.18 -0.41
N LEU A 46 10.73 -4.32 0.59
CA LEU A 46 10.73 -2.87 0.40
C LEU A 46 11.78 -2.41 -0.63
N LYS A 47 12.98 -2.99 -0.60
CA LYS A 47 14.04 -2.60 -1.52
C LYS A 47 13.64 -2.86 -2.97
N GLN A 48 13.06 -4.03 -3.26
CA GLN A 48 12.53 -4.36 -4.59
C GLN A 48 11.40 -3.41 -4.99
N ALA A 49 10.44 -3.15 -4.09
CA ALA A 49 9.35 -2.22 -4.34
C ALA A 49 9.85 -0.80 -4.64
N PHE A 50 10.91 -0.35 -3.96
CA PHE A 50 11.54 0.95 -4.19
C PHE A 50 12.23 1.03 -5.55
N GLU A 51 12.96 -0.01 -5.96
CA GLU A 51 13.57 -0.06 -7.31
C GLU A 51 12.51 -0.04 -8.41
N ILE A 52 11.42 -0.82 -8.23
CA ILE A 52 10.26 -0.83 -9.12
C ILE A 52 9.66 0.60 -9.23
N CYS A 53 9.49 1.27 -8.09
CA CYS A 53 9.02 2.65 -8.04
C CYS A 53 9.98 3.62 -8.77
N LYS A 54 11.29 3.53 -8.53
CA LYS A 54 12.33 4.35 -9.18
C LYS A 54 12.31 4.21 -10.70
N LEU A 55 12.14 2.99 -11.21
CA LEU A 55 12.03 2.72 -12.64
C LEU A 55 10.78 3.38 -13.24
N HIS A 56 9.66 3.37 -12.53
CA HIS A 56 8.41 3.97 -13.00
C HIS A 56 8.50 5.49 -13.17
N ILE A 57 9.21 6.17 -12.28
CA ILE A 57 9.31 7.64 -12.25
C ILE A 57 10.46 8.20 -13.08
N ASN A 58 11.17 7.34 -13.82
CA ASN A 58 12.31 7.69 -14.67
C ASN A 58 13.40 8.51 -13.95
N ASN A 59 13.73 8.11 -12.70
CA ASN A 59 14.83 8.67 -11.90
C ASN A 59 14.81 10.20 -11.75
N THR A 60 13.64 10.82 -11.59
CA THR A 60 13.59 12.24 -11.22
C THR A 60 14.16 12.44 -9.82
N GLU A 61 15.01 13.46 -9.61
CA GLU A 61 15.64 13.87 -8.33
C GLU A 61 14.69 14.14 -7.15
N LYS A 62 13.38 13.93 -7.35
CA LYS A 62 12.39 14.11 -6.31
C LYS A 62 12.57 13.02 -5.24
N HIS A 63 12.77 13.44 -4.00
CA HIS A 63 12.87 12.55 -2.86
C HIS A 63 11.56 11.78 -2.66
N LEU A 64 11.55 10.50 -3.02
CA LEU A 64 10.50 9.57 -2.64
C LEU A 64 10.64 9.24 -1.15
N LYS A 65 9.55 9.40 -0.40
CA LYS A 65 9.47 8.89 0.97
C LYS A 65 8.58 7.67 0.99
N LEU A 66 9.08 6.60 1.61
CA LEU A 66 8.25 5.46 1.97
C LEU A 66 7.46 5.80 3.23
N SER A 67 6.20 5.40 3.26
CA SER A 67 5.26 5.84 4.29
C SER A 67 4.60 4.70 5.03
N ILE A 68 3.94 3.80 4.31
CA ILE A 68 3.08 2.75 4.87
C ILE A 68 3.01 1.55 3.90
N ILE A 69 2.62 0.40 4.43
CA ILE A 69 1.93 -0.65 3.67
C ILE A 69 0.43 -0.49 3.93
N TYR A 70 -0.37 -0.43 2.87
CA TYR A 70 -1.83 -0.44 2.93
C TYR A 70 -2.35 -1.69 2.23
N GLY A 71 -2.97 -2.58 2.99
CA GLY A 71 -3.22 -3.97 2.57
C GLY A 71 -1.93 -4.64 2.15
N ASP A 72 -1.77 -4.89 0.85
CA ASP A 72 -0.57 -5.49 0.28
C ASP A 72 0.28 -4.50 -0.54
N TYR A 73 -0.03 -3.20 -0.51
CA TYR A 73 0.66 -2.19 -1.32
C TYR A 73 1.65 -1.38 -0.48
N TYR A 74 2.90 -1.32 -0.92
CA TYR A 74 3.84 -0.28 -0.51
C TYR A 74 3.42 1.04 -1.13
N ILE A 75 3.23 2.08 -0.32
CA ILE A 75 2.88 3.41 -0.85
C ILE A 75 4.05 4.39 -0.71
N PHE A 76 4.46 4.94 -1.85
CA PHE A 76 5.50 5.94 -2.01
C PHE A 76 4.90 7.31 -2.34
N TYR A 77 5.44 8.36 -1.72
CA TYR A 77 4.90 9.71 -1.81
C TYR A 77 5.97 10.71 -2.23
N TRP A 78 5.51 11.72 -2.96
CA TRP A 78 6.27 12.91 -3.28
C TRP A 78 5.95 14.01 -2.26
N GLY A 79 6.75 14.17 -1.20
CA GLY A 79 6.60 15.27 -0.23
C GLY A 79 6.23 14.85 1.19
N GLU A 80 5.30 15.56 1.82
CA GLU A 80 4.88 15.31 3.20
C GLU A 80 3.98 14.07 3.28
N VAL A 81 4.46 13.07 4.02
CA VAL A 81 3.83 11.77 4.19
C VAL A 81 2.62 11.82 5.13
N TYR A 82 2.76 12.60 6.20
CA TYR A 82 1.86 12.59 7.35
C TYR A 82 1.50 14.00 7.75
N ASN A 83 0.20 14.27 7.87
CA ASN A 83 -0.31 15.48 8.50
C ASN A 83 -0.81 15.15 9.92
N PRO A 84 -0.28 15.77 10.98
CA PRO A 84 -0.67 15.49 12.37
C PRO A 84 -2.15 15.72 12.69
N LYS A 85 -2.85 16.54 11.91
CA LYS A 85 -4.27 16.83 12.08
C LYS A 85 -5.17 15.91 11.25
N ILE A 86 -4.67 15.37 10.13
CA ILE A 86 -5.51 14.75 9.09
C ILE A 86 -5.15 13.27 8.88
N GLY A 87 -3.89 12.87 9.08
CA GLY A 87 -3.41 11.51 8.90
C GLY A 87 -2.47 11.34 7.70
N TYR A 88 -2.33 10.09 7.27
CA TYR A 88 -1.59 9.71 6.06
C TYR A 88 -2.48 9.88 4.84
N ASN A 89 -2.04 10.65 3.85
CA ASN A 89 -2.72 10.70 2.55
C ASN A 89 -2.59 9.34 1.87
N LEU A 90 -3.56 8.88 1.07
CA LEU A 90 -3.45 7.65 0.25
C LEU A 90 -3.04 7.90 -1.20
N SER A 91 -2.81 9.15 -1.60
CA SER A 91 -2.29 9.52 -2.92
C SER A 91 -0.82 9.17 -3.06
N GLY A 92 -0.42 8.45 -4.09
CA GLY A 92 0.99 8.18 -4.31
C GLY A 92 1.21 7.13 -5.38
N ILE A 93 2.42 6.59 -5.40
CA ILE A 93 2.76 5.44 -6.22
C ILE A 93 2.62 4.21 -5.34
N TRP A 94 1.71 3.33 -5.71
CA TRP A 94 1.43 2.09 -5.01
C TRP A 94 2.14 0.97 -5.75
N VAL A 95 2.92 0.18 -5.03
CA VAL A 95 3.59 -1.01 -5.55
C VAL A 95 3.09 -2.22 -4.78
N ASN A 96 2.49 -3.17 -5.49
CA ASN A 96 1.92 -4.37 -4.89
C ASN A 96 3.05 -5.30 -4.40
N GLY A 97 2.97 -5.70 -3.13
CA GLY A 97 3.94 -6.54 -2.44
C GLY A 97 3.92 -8.01 -2.84
N GLU A 98 2.87 -8.48 -3.52
CA GLU A 98 2.74 -9.85 -4.00
C GLU A 98 3.36 -10.03 -5.39
N ASN A 99 3.17 -9.07 -6.29
CA ASN A 99 3.48 -9.23 -7.71
C ASN A 99 4.27 -8.07 -8.35
N GLY A 100 4.50 -6.98 -7.62
CA GLY A 100 5.20 -5.79 -8.12
C GLY A 100 4.39 -4.89 -9.07
N GLU A 101 3.09 -5.11 -9.22
CA GLU A 101 2.20 -4.24 -9.99
C GLU A 101 2.23 -2.81 -9.45
N ILE A 102 2.37 -1.83 -10.34
CA ILE A 102 2.45 -0.41 -10.00
C ILE A 102 1.17 0.30 -10.44
N LYS A 103 0.66 1.18 -9.58
CA LYS A 103 -0.38 2.15 -9.95
C LYS A 103 -0.10 3.51 -9.32
N THR A 104 -0.46 4.58 -10.04
CA THR A 104 -0.47 5.94 -9.49
C THR A 104 -1.88 6.26 -9.01
N VAL A 105 -2.03 6.55 -7.72
CA VAL A 105 -3.30 6.88 -7.10
C VAL A 105 -3.33 8.36 -6.74
N LYS A 106 -4.39 9.05 -7.16
CA LYS A 106 -4.68 10.44 -6.75
C LYS A 106 -6.02 10.46 -6.04
N THR A 107 -6.00 10.79 -4.75
CA THR A 107 -7.16 10.74 -3.85
C THR A 107 -7.04 11.75 -2.71
N GLU A 108 -8.16 12.25 -2.23
CA GLU A 108 -8.23 13.09 -1.04
C GLU A 108 -8.53 12.25 0.22
N LYS A 109 -8.45 10.93 0.12
CA LYS A 109 -8.60 10.02 1.27
C LYS A 109 -7.36 10.10 2.16
N TYR A 110 -7.61 10.32 3.45
CA TYR A 110 -6.60 10.27 4.50
C TYR A 110 -6.96 9.20 5.51
N ILE A 111 -5.94 8.56 6.08
CA ILE A 111 -6.13 7.66 7.21
C ILE A 111 -5.51 8.23 8.47
N ASN A 112 -6.37 8.49 9.44
CA ASN A 112 -5.97 8.88 10.78
C ASN A 112 -5.60 7.62 11.57
N ILE A 113 -4.31 7.38 11.69
CA ILE A 113 -3.77 6.47 12.70
C ILE A 113 -3.57 7.32 13.95
N GLY A 114 -4.38 7.06 14.97
CA GLY A 114 -4.45 7.90 16.17
C GLY A 114 -3.07 8.24 16.74
N VAL A 115 -2.94 9.46 17.28
CA VAL A 115 -1.70 10.11 17.76
C VAL A 115 -0.78 9.20 18.59
N PHE A 116 -1.36 8.24 19.32
CA PHE A 116 -0.65 7.24 20.10
C PHE A 116 0.37 6.41 19.29
N TYR A 117 0.08 6.04 18.04
CA TYR A 117 0.99 5.22 17.23
C TYR A 117 2.28 5.95 16.80
N ILE A 118 2.26 7.28 16.84
CA ILE A 118 3.30 8.15 16.27
C ILE A 118 4.28 8.61 17.34
N HIS A 119 3.83 8.77 18.58
CA HIS A 119 4.73 9.05 19.72
C HIS A 119 5.59 7.84 20.12
N SER A 120 5.19 6.62 19.71
CA SER A 120 5.91 5.39 20.02
C SER A 120 7.01 5.02 19.02
N ASN A 121 7.08 5.66 17.86
CA ASN A 121 8.00 5.29 16.77
C ASN A 121 8.73 6.53 16.22
N PRO A 122 10.04 6.42 15.88
CA PRO A 122 10.83 7.55 15.41
C PRO A 122 10.29 8.10 14.07
N PRO A 123 10.61 9.37 13.73
CA PRO A 123 10.20 9.97 12.47
C PRO A 123 10.65 9.12 11.27
N LEU A 124 9.77 9.02 10.27
CA LEU A 124 9.99 8.28 9.03
C LEU A 124 11.38 8.57 8.45
N PRO A 125 12.21 7.55 8.16
CA PRO A 125 13.47 7.80 7.51
C PRO A 125 13.24 8.32 6.10
N ILE A 126 14.03 9.33 5.76
CA ILE A 126 14.17 9.76 4.37
C ILE A 126 15.11 8.73 3.74
N ILE A 127 14.55 7.73 3.05
CA ILE A 127 15.34 6.76 2.30
C ILE A 127 16.09 7.51 1.20
N THR A 128 17.34 7.84 1.49
CA THR A 128 18.33 8.32 0.55
C THR A 128 19.31 7.17 0.29
N ASP A 129 19.98 7.17 -0.86
CA ASP A 129 20.88 6.09 -1.30
C ASP A 129 22.00 5.71 -0.29
N LYS A 130 22.18 6.49 0.79
CA LYS A 130 23.15 6.27 1.87
C LYS A 130 22.67 5.37 3.00
N GLU A 131 21.36 5.25 3.27
CA GLU A 131 20.83 4.44 4.39
C GLU A 131 20.73 2.94 4.04
N SER A 132 20.58 2.59 2.76
CA SER A 132 20.54 1.20 2.29
C SER A 132 21.88 0.46 2.37
N LEU A 133 22.96 1.15 2.75
CA LEU A 133 24.32 0.61 2.79
C LEU A 133 24.88 0.39 4.21
N SER A 134 24.20 0.83 5.28
CA SER A 134 24.78 0.79 6.63
C SER A 134 24.30 -0.33 7.56
N LYS A 135 23.29 -1.12 7.16
CA LYS A 135 22.91 -2.33 7.91
C LYS A 135 23.47 -3.56 7.21
N LYS A 136 24.75 -3.83 7.47
CA LYS A 136 25.42 -5.10 7.18
C LYS A 136 25.80 -5.76 8.49
#